data_AF-A0A2E9NW95-F1
#
_entry.id   AF-A0A2E9NW95-F1
#
_cell.length_a   1.000
_cell.length_b   1.000
_cell.length_c   1.000
_cell.angle_alpha   90.00
_cell.angle_beta   90.00
_cell.angle_gamma   90.00
#
_symmetry.space_group_name_H-M   'P 1'
#
loop_
_entity.id
_entity.type
_entity.pdbx_description
1 polymer ?
#
loop_
_entity_poly.entity_id
_entity_poly.type
_entity_poly.pdbx_seq_one_letter_code
_entity_poly.pdbx_strand_id
1 'polypeptide(L)'
;MDTAGFKLNHSMLRVTDPKRSLDFYQDTMGATLIESFIFNEMGFTLYFLGFDAGLVGRMPSDRAERIEWLASQSGLLELTHNHGTESDDSFEGYHNGNTEPKGFGHICISVPDVNVACDRFDSLGVEFVKR
;
A
#
# COMPACT_ATOMS: atom_id res chain seq x y z
N MET A 1 31.50 -3.04 -4.15
CA MET A 1 30.33 -3.29 -3.29
C MET A 1 29.71 -4.58 -3.75
N ASP A 2 29.51 -5.51 -2.80
CA ASP A 2 28.73 -6.73 -3.02
C ASP A 2 27.23 -6.37 -2.91
N THR A 3 26.38 -6.99 -3.73
CA THR A 3 24.91 -6.76 -3.74
C THR A 3 24.18 -7.64 -2.73
N ALA A 4 24.93 -8.51 -2.02
CA ALA A 4 24.44 -9.28 -0.91
C ALA A 4 23.71 -8.37 0.12
N GLY A 5 22.44 -8.68 0.37
CA GLY A 5 21.59 -7.97 1.32
C GLY A 5 20.66 -6.91 0.71
N PHE A 6 20.71 -6.65 -0.61
CA PHE A 6 19.74 -5.77 -1.26
C PHE A 6 18.33 -6.37 -1.18
N LYS A 7 17.35 -5.52 -0.89
CA LYS A 7 15.93 -5.90 -0.80
C LYS A 7 15.08 -4.90 -1.56
N LEU A 8 14.09 -5.40 -2.29
CA LEU A 8 12.98 -4.59 -2.75
C LEU A 8 12.04 -4.36 -1.55
N ASN A 9 12.29 -3.27 -0.82
CA ASN A 9 11.58 -2.99 0.43
C ASN A 9 10.11 -2.69 0.19
N HIS A 10 9.80 -1.73 -0.69
CA HIS A 10 8.42 -1.30 -0.94
C HIS A 10 8.18 -0.96 -2.41
N SER A 11 6.90 -0.91 -2.77
CA SER A 11 6.39 -0.21 -3.96
C SER A 11 5.52 0.96 -3.51
N MET A 12 5.71 2.13 -4.12
CA MET A 12 4.94 3.32 -3.78
C MET A 12 3.81 3.57 -4.78
N LEU A 13 2.61 3.85 -4.26
CA LEU A 13 1.47 4.33 -5.01
C LEU A 13 0.98 5.64 -4.40
N ARG A 14 0.65 6.61 -5.24
CA ARG A 14 -0.04 7.82 -4.75
C ARG A 14 -1.52 7.53 -4.56
N VAL A 15 -2.11 8.09 -3.52
CA VAL A 15 -3.53 7.92 -3.18
C VAL A 15 -4.21 9.26 -3.00
N THR A 16 -5.41 9.40 -3.58
CA THR A 16 -6.22 10.62 -3.49
C THR A 16 -6.77 10.81 -2.09
N ASP A 17 -7.40 9.77 -1.54
CA ASP A 17 -7.99 9.79 -0.21
C ASP A 17 -7.34 8.67 0.63
N PRO A 18 -6.54 9.02 1.65
CA PRO A 18 -5.87 8.03 2.47
C PRO A 18 -6.86 7.23 3.30
N LYS A 19 -8.01 7.79 3.70
CA LYS A 19 -9.02 7.07 4.49
C LYS A 19 -9.59 5.92 3.66
N ARG A 20 -10.09 6.20 2.46
CA ARG A 20 -10.62 5.16 1.56
C ARG A 20 -9.59 4.10 1.23
N SER A 21 -8.34 4.51 1.04
CA SER A 21 -7.25 3.60 0.71
C SER A 21 -6.88 2.71 1.90
N LEU A 22 -6.79 3.27 3.11
CA LEU A 22 -6.53 2.53 4.34
C LEU A 22 -7.65 1.55 4.67
N ASP A 23 -8.92 1.96 4.53
CA ASP A 23 -10.08 1.09 4.72
C ASP A 23 -10.03 -0.09 3.73
N PHE A 24 -9.74 0.17 2.45
CA PHE A 24 -9.59 -0.88 1.45
C PHE A 24 -8.45 -1.85 1.79
N TYR A 25 -7.23 -1.35 2.00
CA TYR A 25 -6.09 -2.24 2.21
C TYR A 25 -6.14 -2.97 3.56
N GLN A 26 -6.67 -2.35 4.63
CA GLN A 26 -6.77 -3.01 5.93
C GLN A 26 -7.99 -3.91 6.02
N ASP A 27 -9.19 -3.38 5.82
CA ASP A 27 -10.42 -4.14 6.08
C ASP A 27 -10.78 -5.08 4.93
N THR A 28 -10.49 -4.67 3.69
CA THR A 28 -10.77 -5.52 2.51
C THR A 28 -9.60 -6.45 2.22
N MET A 29 -8.36 -5.96 2.16
CA MET A 29 -7.24 -6.82 1.76
C MET A 29 -6.55 -7.53 2.95
N GLY A 30 -6.72 -7.05 4.18
CA GLY A 30 -6.10 -7.64 5.37
C GLY A 30 -4.65 -7.21 5.60
N ALA A 31 -4.24 -6.06 5.07
CA ALA A 31 -2.94 -5.48 5.36
C ALA A 31 -2.95 -4.79 6.75
N THR A 32 -1.76 -4.67 7.35
CA THR A 32 -1.54 -3.95 8.60
C THR A 32 -0.84 -2.63 8.30
N LEU A 33 -1.36 -1.50 8.80
CA LEU A 33 -0.61 -0.24 8.83
C LEU A 33 0.54 -0.35 9.84
N ILE A 34 1.77 -0.21 9.36
CA ILE A 34 3.00 -0.35 10.16
C ILE A 34 3.42 1.00 10.74
N GLU A 35 3.54 2.02 9.90
CA GLU A 35 4.02 3.34 10.28
C GLU A 35 3.48 4.41 9.35
N SER A 36 3.44 5.66 9.84
CA SER A 36 3.11 6.83 9.03
C SER A 36 4.11 7.94 9.24
N PHE A 37 4.53 8.56 8.14
CA PHE A 37 5.48 9.67 8.16
C PHE A 37 4.78 10.91 7.61
N ILE A 38 4.65 11.94 8.45
CA ILE A 38 3.93 13.17 8.12
C ILE A 38 4.97 14.25 7.83
N PHE A 39 4.92 14.82 6.62
CA PHE A 39 5.83 15.87 6.17
C PHE A 39 5.03 17.15 5.87
N ASN A 40 4.58 17.83 6.94
CA ASN A 40 3.71 19.01 6.84
C ASN A 40 4.28 20.12 5.95
N GLU A 41 5.58 20.42 6.05
CA GLU A 41 6.22 21.45 5.24
C GLU A 41 6.25 21.13 3.74
N MET A 42 6.23 19.83 3.39
CA MET A 42 6.21 19.36 2.02
C MET A 42 4.80 18.99 1.52
N GLY A 43 3.79 19.05 2.39
CA GLY A 43 2.39 18.80 2.05
C GLY A 43 2.06 17.35 1.68
N PHE A 44 2.74 16.36 2.29
CA PHE A 44 2.40 14.95 2.07
C PHE A 44 2.56 14.07 3.33
N THR A 45 1.85 12.95 3.33
CA THR A 45 1.96 11.87 4.33
C THR A 45 2.23 10.55 3.63
N LEU A 46 3.12 9.73 4.20
CA LEU A 46 3.39 8.37 3.77
C LEU A 46 2.74 7.38 4.74
N TYR A 47 2.10 6.34 4.21
CA TYR A 47 1.53 5.24 4.98
C TYR A 47 2.16 3.93 4.51
N PHE A 48 2.86 3.23 5.39
CA PHE A 48 3.49 1.95 5.06
C PHE A 48 2.65 0.79 5.55
N LEU A 49 2.25 -0.08 4.64
CA LEU A 49 1.45 -1.26 4.91
C LEU A 49 2.22 -2.54 4.57
N GLY A 50 1.94 -3.60 5.32
CA GLY A 50 2.45 -4.94 5.06
C GLY A 50 1.40 -6.01 5.33
N PHE A 51 1.52 -7.14 4.65
CA PHE A 51 0.69 -8.32 4.92
C PHE A 51 1.44 -9.27 5.83
N ASP A 52 0.82 -9.68 6.94
CA ASP A 52 1.45 -10.50 7.99
C ASP A 52 2.18 -11.73 7.45
N ALA A 53 1.63 -12.40 6.42
CA ALA A 53 2.24 -13.57 5.80
C ALA A 53 3.58 -13.29 5.09
N GLY A 54 3.85 -12.03 4.70
CA GLY A 54 5.09 -11.60 4.06
C GLY A 54 6.08 -10.91 5.01
N LEU A 55 5.67 -10.59 6.24
CA LEU A 55 6.49 -9.90 7.21
C LEU A 55 7.39 -10.87 7.97
N VAL A 56 8.63 -10.44 8.25
CA VAL A 56 9.64 -11.25 8.95
C VAL A 56 9.83 -10.73 10.37
N GLY A 57 9.64 -11.62 11.34
CA GLY A 57 9.74 -11.29 12.75
C GLY A 57 8.51 -10.56 13.28
N ARG A 58 8.57 -10.17 14.56
CA ARG A 58 7.47 -9.47 15.22
C ARG A 58 7.66 -7.97 15.08
N MET A 59 6.62 -7.26 14.65
CA MET A 59 6.61 -5.79 14.61
C MET A 59 6.86 -5.20 16.02
N PRO A 60 7.91 -4.37 16.19
CA PRO A 60 8.19 -3.71 17.46
C PRO A 60 7.12 -2.67 17.84
N SER A 61 6.88 -2.52 19.14
CA SER A 61 5.98 -1.48 19.66
C SER A 61 6.66 -0.11 19.76
N ASP A 62 7.96 -0.07 20.06
CA ASP A 62 8.73 1.17 20.03
C ASP A 62 8.84 1.70 18.60
N ARG A 63 8.73 3.02 18.44
CA ARG A 63 8.71 3.64 17.12
C ARG A 63 10.07 3.58 16.42
N ALA A 64 11.15 3.84 17.13
CA ALA A 64 12.48 3.82 16.53
C ALA A 64 12.83 2.40 16.06
N GLU A 65 12.59 1.41 16.92
CA GLU A 65 12.76 0.00 16.57
C GLU A 65 11.86 -0.43 15.40
N ARG A 66 10.61 0.05 15.36
CA ARG A 66 9.68 -0.26 14.26
C ARG A 66 10.11 0.34 12.94
N ILE A 67 10.72 1.52 12.92
CA ILE A 67 11.26 2.15 11.70
C ILE A 67 12.44 1.34 11.16
N GLU A 68 13.36 0.91 12.01
CA GLU A 68 14.47 0.04 11.63
C GLU A 68 13.97 -1.31 11.12
N TRP A 69 12.99 -1.89 11.81
CA TRP A 69 12.33 -3.12 11.41
C TRP A 69 11.64 -2.98 10.05
N LEU A 70 10.89 -1.90 9.81
CA LEU A 70 10.22 -1.58 8.55
C LEU A 70 11.22 -1.49 7.39
N ALA A 71 12.37 -0.83 7.59
CA ALA A 71 13.42 -0.72 6.59
C ALA A 71 14.05 -2.08 6.23
N SER A 72 13.96 -3.08 7.12
CA SER A 72 14.48 -4.43 6.90
C SER A 72 13.50 -5.37 6.17
N GLN A 73 12.22 -4.98 6.02
CA GLN A 73 11.20 -5.82 5.37
C GLN A 73 11.34 -5.80 3.83
N SER A 74 10.54 -6.65 3.19
CA SER A 74 10.38 -6.71 1.73
C SER A 74 8.89 -6.70 1.37
N GLY A 75 8.56 -6.23 0.17
CA GLY A 75 7.21 -6.32 -0.38
C GLY A 75 6.16 -5.45 0.34
N LEU A 76 6.59 -4.36 0.97
CA LEU A 76 5.69 -3.40 1.59
C LEU A 76 4.98 -2.54 0.53
N LEU A 77 3.85 -1.97 0.92
CA LEU A 77 3.14 -0.98 0.14
C LEU A 77 3.29 0.38 0.82
N GLU A 78 3.86 1.35 0.11
CA GLU A 78 3.88 2.75 0.52
C GLU A 78 2.75 3.49 -0.19
N LEU A 79 1.81 4.04 0.58
CA LEU A 79 0.80 4.96 0.05
C LEU A 79 1.23 6.39 0.34
N THR A 80 1.39 7.19 -0.71
CA THR A 80 1.71 8.61 -0.59
C THR A 80 0.46 9.44 -0.82
N HIS A 81 0.05 10.17 0.21
CA HIS A 81 -1.04 11.14 0.12
C HIS A 81 -0.46 12.55 0.01
N ASN A 82 -0.72 13.23 -1.10
CA ASN A 82 -0.51 14.67 -1.20
C ASN A 82 -1.72 15.38 -0.58
N HIS A 83 -1.48 16.21 0.42
CA HIS A 83 -2.53 16.82 1.23
C HIS A 83 -3.49 17.66 0.37
N GLY A 84 -4.80 17.51 0.60
CA GLY A 84 -5.85 18.26 -0.08
C GLY A 84 -6.41 17.59 -1.34
N THR A 85 -5.75 16.56 -1.88
CA THR A 85 -6.24 15.84 -3.06
C THR A 85 -7.61 15.17 -2.85
N GLU A 86 -7.95 14.83 -1.60
CA GLU A 86 -9.23 14.25 -1.19
C GLU A 86 -10.40 15.25 -1.20
N SER A 87 -10.11 16.55 -1.25
CA SER A 87 -11.11 17.64 -1.19
C SER A 87 -11.03 18.59 -2.37
N ASP A 88 -10.19 18.29 -3.37
CA ASP A 88 -10.05 19.08 -4.59
C ASP A 88 -10.99 18.54 -5.66
N ASP A 89 -12.13 19.21 -5.87
CA ASP A 89 -13.11 18.86 -6.90
C ASP A 89 -12.56 18.93 -8.33
N SER A 90 -11.43 19.61 -8.54
CA SER A 90 -10.75 19.67 -9.85
C SER A 90 -9.72 18.56 -10.05
N PHE A 91 -9.41 17.78 -9.01
CA PHE A 91 -8.46 16.69 -9.10
C PHE A 91 -9.12 15.43 -9.67
N GLU A 92 -8.80 15.10 -10.92
CA GLU A 92 -9.36 13.94 -11.63
C GLU A 92 -8.91 12.57 -11.06
N GLY A 93 -7.95 12.58 -10.12
CA GLY A 93 -7.35 11.39 -9.52
C GLY A 93 -6.02 10.98 -10.17
N TYR A 94 -5.37 9.99 -9.56
CA TYR A 94 -4.12 9.46 -10.10
C TYR A 94 -4.35 8.49 -11.26
N HIS A 95 -3.50 8.59 -12.28
CA HIS A 95 -3.49 7.66 -13.40
C HIS A 95 -2.90 6.30 -12.98
N ASN A 96 -3.58 5.21 -13.31
CA ASN A 96 -3.20 3.86 -12.87
C ASN A 96 -2.17 3.16 -13.79
N GLY A 97 -1.72 3.81 -14.87
CA GLY A 97 -0.74 3.30 -15.81
C GLY A 97 -1.25 2.27 -16.84
N ASN A 98 -2.52 1.89 -16.79
CA ASN A 98 -3.10 0.84 -17.64
C ASN A 98 -3.81 1.37 -18.91
N THR A 99 -3.91 2.70 -19.06
CA THR A 99 -4.29 3.40 -20.30
C THR A 99 -3.15 4.29 -20.76
N GLU A 100 -3.25 4.95 -21.91
CA GLU A 100 -2.16 5.84 -22.38
C GLU A 100 -2.03 7.10 -21.47
N PRO A 101 -0.80 7.56 -21.16
CA PRO A 101 0.48 6.89 -21.41
C PRO A 101 0.69 5.70 -20.46
N LYS A 102 1.02 4.53 -21.03
CA LYS A 102 1.20 3.29 -20.24
C LYS A 102 2.51 3.27 -19.45
N GLY A 103 2.51 2.54 -18.33
CA GLY A 103 3.69 2.37 -17.48
C GLY A 103 3.52 1.25 -16.45
N PHE A 104 3.35 1.62 -15.18
CA PHE A 104 3.02 0.67 -14.11
C PHE A 104 1.74 -0.12 -14.44
N GLY A 105 1.73 -1.41 -14.09
CA GLY A 105 0.58 -2.31 -14.33
C GLY A 105 -0.25 -2.53 -13.07
N HIS A 106 0.27 -3.35 -12.16
CA HIS A 106 -0.42 -3.72 -10.91
C HIS A 106 0.58 -4.23 -9.87
N ILE A 107 0.16 -4.20 -8.61
CA ILE A 107 0.76 -5.00 -7.54
C ILE A 107 0.07 -6.37 -7.51
N CYS A 108 0.72 -7.36 -6.87
CA CYS A 108 0.20 -8.71 -6.78
C CYS A 108 0.20 -9.17 -5.32
N ILE A 109 -0.89 -9.79 -4.90
CA ILE A 109 -1.05 -10.38 -3.57
C ILE A 109 -1.34 -11.87 -3.78
N SER A 110 -0.51 -12.73 -3.19
CA SER A 110 -0.74 -14.18 -3.20
C SER A 110 -1.73 -14.55 -2.10
N VAL A 111 -2.71 -15.37 -2.44
CA VAL A 111 -3.73 -15.87 -1.51
C VAL A 111 -3.76 -17.39 -1.51
N PRO A 112 -4.18 -18.05 -0.41
CA PRO A 112 -4.24 -19.51 -0.36
C PRO A 112 -5.23 -20.13 -1.37
N ASP A 113 -6.36 -19.46 -1.61
CA ASP A 113 -7.37 -19.86 -2.58
C ASP A 113 -7.97 -18.60 -3.23
N VAL A 114 -7.79 -18.49 -4.55
CA VAL A 114 -8.24 -17.32 -5.31
C VAL A 114 -9.77 -17.24 -5.39
N ASN A 115 -10.48 -18.37 -5.45
CA ASN A 115 -11.94 -18.37 -5.55
C ASN A 115 -12.57 -17.90 -4.23
N VAL A 116 -12.07 -18.42 -3.10
CA VAL A 116 -12.55 -18.00 -1.78
C VAL A 116 -12.26 -16.51 -1.52
N ALA A 117 -11.10 -16.02 -1.94
CA ALA A 117 -10.78 -14.60 -1.85
C ALA A 117 -11.74 -13.76 -2.72
N CYS A 118 -11.99 -14.17 -3.97
CA CYS A 118 -12.91 -13.50 -4.86
C CYS A 118 -14.36 -13.50 -4.35
N ASP A 119 -14.86 -14.60 -3.79
CA ASP A 119 -16.20 -14.67 -3.21
C ASP A 119 -16.35 -13.67 -2.04
N ARG A 120 -15.30 -13.53 -1.22
CA ARG A 120 -15.27 -12.51 -0.16
C ARG A 120 -15.28 -11.10 -0.75
N PHE A 121 -14.47 -10.83 -1.78
CA PHE A 121 -14.45 -9.54 -2.46
C PHE A 121 -15.81 -9.19 -3.10
N ASP A 122 -16.50 -10.16 -3.69
CA ASP A 122 -17.86 -10.01 -4.20
C ASP A 122 -18.84 -9.63 -3.07
N SER A 123 -18.76 -10.29 -1.90
CA SER A 123 -19.61 -9.97 -0.75
C SER A 123 -19.39 -8.57 -0.17
N LEU A 124 -18.21 -7.99 -0.43
CA LEU A 124 -17.82 -6.64 -0.03
C LEU A 124 -18.03 -5.59 -1.14
N GLY A 125 -18.51 -6.02 -2.32
CA GLY A 125 -18.76 -5.12 -3.45
C GLY A 125 -17.49 -4.57 -4.12
N VAL A 126 -16.38 -5.32 -4.08
CA VAL A 126 -15.13 -4.93 -4.74
C VAL A 126 -15.26 -5.03 -6.26
N GLU A 127 -14.76 -4.03 -6.98
CA GLU A 127 -14.75 -4.02 -8.44
C GLU A 127 -13.67 -4.94 -9.01
N PHE A 128 -14.03 -5.74 -10.03
CA PHE A 128 -13.11 -6.60 -10.77
C PHE A 128 -12.80 -6.03 -12.15
N VAL A 129 -11.51 -5.98 -12.51
CA VAL A 129 -11.09 -5.64 -13.88
C VAL A 129 -11.25 -6.85 -14.82
N LYS A 130 -10.94 -8.06 -14.34
CA LYS A 130 -11.12 -9.34 -15.06
C LYS A 130 -11.54 -10.42 -14.06
N ARG A 131 -12.49 -11.26 -14.45
CA ARG A 131 -13.03 -12.38 -13.66
C ARG A 131 -13.04 -13.64 -14.52
#